data_AF-A0AAD8E709-F1
#
_entry.id   AF-A0AAD8E709-F1
#
_cell.length_a   1.000
_cell.length_b   1.000
_cell.length_c   1.000
_cell.angle_alpha   90.00
_cell.angle_beta   90.00
_cell.angle_gamma   90.00
#
_symmetry.space_group_name_H-M   'P 1'
#
loop_
_entity.id
_entity.type
_entity.pdbx_description
1 polymer ?
#
loop_
_entity_poly.entity_id
_entity_poly.type
_entity_poly.pdbx_seq_one_letter_code
_entity_poly.pdbx_strand_id
1 'polypeptide(L)'
;MSSITQWAETCEQCKPFYYQDSSRDITDPDVCQPCDCDPRGSLDDGTCDSRTDFVNNLESGRCHCKANVDGRRCDRCKNGYWNFDGQNPEGCE
;
A
#
# COMPACT_ATOMS: atom_id res chain seq x y z
N MET A 1 -0.86 23.50 11.28
CA MET A 1 -0.45 22.11 11.63
C MET A 1 -1.20 21.22 10.65
N SER A 2 -0.66 20.40 9.74
CA SER A 2 0.69 20.14 9.22
C SER A 2 0.46 19.24 7.99
N SER A 3 0.39 19.79 6.78
CA SER A 3 0.08 18.96 5.58
C SER A 3 1.11 19.10 4.45
N ILE A 4 2.20 19.83 4.67
CA ILE A 4 3.28 19.95 3.67
C ILE A 4 4.29 18.79 3.82
N THR A 5 4.24 18.00 4.90
CA THR A 5 5.27 17.01 5.24
C THR A 5 5.16 15.66 4.53
N GLN A 6 4.16 15.43 3.69
CA GLN A 6 3.93 14.11 3.06
C GLN A 6 4.41 14.02 1.61
N TRP A 7 4.82 15.13 1.02
CA TRP A 7 5.38 15.21 -0.32
C TRP A 7 6.90 14.96 -0.33
N ALA A 8 7.40 14.31 -1.37
CA ALA A 8 8.84 14.17 -1.62
C ALA A 8 9.47 15.54 -1.92
N GLU A 9 10.81 15.62 -1.92
CA GLU A 9 11.56 16.89 -2.08
C GLU A 9 11.27 17.62 -3.41
N THR A 10 10.73 16.92 -4.40
CA THR A 10 10.32 17.48 -5.69
C THR A 10 8.83 17.81 -5.80
N CYS A 11 8.00 17.58 -4.78
CA CYS A 11 6.55 17.80 -4.78
C CYS A 11 5.75 17.10 -5.90
N GLU A 12 6.36 16.16 -6.64
CA GLU A 12 5.70 15.42 -7.72
C GLU A 12 5.13 14.07 -7.26
N GLN A 13 5.53 13.61 -6.07
CA GLN A 13 5.17 12.30 -5.52
C GLN A 13 5.03 12.35 -4.00
N CYS A 14 4.21 11.46 -3.44
CA CYS A 14 4.18 11.24 -2.00
C CYS A 14 5.48 10.58 -1.53
N LYS A 15 5.83 10.78 -0.25
CA LYS A 15 6.95 10.10 0.40
C LYS A 15 6.74 8.58 0.43
N PRO A 16 7.80 7.76 0.60
CA PRO A 16 7.65 6.35 0.92
C PRO A 16 6.68 6.15 2.09
N PHE A 17 5.93 5.05 2.07
CA PHE A 17 4.84 4.74 3.01
C PHE A 17 3.59 5.64 2.87
N TYR A 18 3.48 6.43 1.80
CA TYR A 18 2.29 7.20 1.45
C TYR A 18 1.92 6.98 -0.02
N TYR A 19 0.64 7.16 -0.34
CA TYR A 19 0.10 7.06 -1.68
C TYR A 19 -0.84 8.23 -2.00
N GLN A 20 -1.01 8.53 -3.28
CA GLN A 20 -1.94 9.54 -3.77
C GLN A 20 -3.37 9.02 -3.74
N ASP A 21 -4.25 9.66 -2.96
CA ASP A 21 -5.68 9.38 -2.98
C ASP A 21 -6.29 9.94 -4.28
N SER A 22 -6.68 9.05 -5.19
CA SER A 22 -7.25 9.41 -6.49
C SER A 22 -8.62 10.09 -6.40
N SER A 23 -9.25 10.11 -5.23
CA SER A 23 -10.49 10.85 -4.98
C SER A 23 -10.28 12.32 -4.62
N ARG A 24 -9.02 12.72 -4.36
CA ARG A 24 -8.63 14.08 -3.96
C ARG A 24 -7.90 14.80 -5.09
N ASP A 25 -7.96 16.13 -5.05
CA ASP A 25 -7.17 16.96 -5.96
C ASP A 25 -5.68 16.89 -5.58
N ILE A 26 -4.78 16.99 -6.56
CA ILE A 26 -3.32 16.94 -6.31
C ILE A 26 -2.83 18.09 -5.43
N THR A 27 -3.58 19.19 -5.37
CA THR A 27 -3.29 20.34 -4.50
C THR A 27 -3.91 20.22 -3.11
N ASP A 28 -4.74 19.19 -2.87
CA ASP A 28 -5.28 18.90 -1.55
C ASP A 28 -4.11 18.61 -0.59
N PRO A 29 -4.00 19.34 0.53
CA PRO A 29 -2.98 19.09 1.55
C PRO A 29 -2.92 17.63 2.01
N ASP A 30 -4.06 16.93 2.00
CA ASP A 30 -4.20 15.56 2.45
C ASP A 30 -4.30 14.56 1.29
N VAL A 31 -3.85 14.91 0.07
CA VAL A 31 -3.84 13.94 -1.04
C VAL A 31 -2.93 12.74 -0.78
N CYS A 32 -1.86 12.92 0.01
CA CYS A 32 -0.96 11.83 0.37
C CYS A 32 -1.46 11.09 1.62
N GLN A 33 -2.06 9.93 1.44
CA GLN A 33 -2.55 9.09 2.53
C GLN A 33 -1.51 8.03 2.92
N PRO A 34 -1.37 7.68 4.21
CA PRO A 34 -0.43 6.67 4.64
C PRO A 34 -0.84 5.27 4.14
N CYS A 35 0.14 4.43 3.81
CA CYS A 35 -0.08 3.01 3.55
C CYS A 35 -0.61 2.32 4.82
N ASP A 36 -1.43 1.28 4.63
CA ASP A 36 -2.08 0.54 5.73
C ASP A 36 -1.90 -0.98 5.57
N CYS A 37 -0.69 -1.36 5.13
CA CYS A 37 -0.30 -2.75 4.85
C CYS A 37 -0.13 -3.56 6.14
N ASP A 38 -0.70 -4.77 6.20
CA ASP A 38 -0.46 -5.72 7.30
C ASP A 38 0.94 -6.35 7.13
N PRO A 39 1.89 -6.09 8.04
CA PRO A 39 3.27 -6.55 7.88
C PRO A 39 3.41 -8.08 7.88
N ARG A 40 2.41 -8.83 8.35
CA ARG A 40 2.43 -10.30 8.30
C ARG A 40 2.20 -10.82 6.89
N GLY A 41 1.35 -10.15 6.13
CA GLY A 41 0.91 -10.59 4.81
C GLY A 41 1.49 -9.80 3.65
N SER A 42 2.07 -8.63 3.92
CA SER A 42 2.68 -7.77 2.92
C SER A 42 4.16 -8.08 2.67
N LEU A 43 4.61 -7.71 1.48
CA LEU A 43 5.99 -7.59 1.05
C LEU A 43 6.44 -6.12 1.27
N ASP A 44 7.72 -5.84 1.00
CA ASP A 44 8.27 -4.47 0.91
C ASP A 44 8.13 -3.61 2.17
N ASP A 45 8.25 -4.23 3.35
CA ASP A 45 8.31 -3.59 4.68
C ASP A 45 7.18 -2.59 4.98
N GLY A 46 6.01 -2.77 4.37
CA GLY A 46 4.82 -1.93 4.59
C GLY A 46 4.68 -0.76 3.61
N THR A 47 5.47 -0.73 2.53
CA THR A 47 5.22 0.17 1.41
C THR A 47 4.06 -0.30 0.54
N CYS A 48 3.46 0.62 -0.21
CA CYS A 48 2.34 0.38 -1.10
C CYS A 48 2.50 1.17 -2.39
N ASP A 49 1.70 0.83 -3.39
CA ASP A 49 1.63 1.55 -4.66
C ASP A 49 1.38 3.04 -4.43
N SER A 50 2.36 3.88 -4.76
CA SER A 50 2.34 5.31 -4.42
C SER A 50 1.33 6.12 -5.23
N ARG A 51 0.93 5.61 -6.39
CA ARG A 51 -0.08 6.21 -7.28
C ARG A 51 -0.66 5.13 -8.19
N THR A 52 -1.79 5.46 -8.82
CA THR A 52 -2.41 4.59 -9.82
C THR A 52 -1.69 4.77 -11.14
N ASP A 53 -1.26 3.66 -11.75
CA ASP A 53 -0.65 3.62 -13.06
C ASP A 53 -1.13 2.38 -13.81
N PHE A 54 -2.02 2.58 -14.78
CA PHE A 54 -2.60 1.50 -15.57
C PHE A 54 -1.59 0.82 -16.51
N VAL A 55 -0.51 1.50 -16.88
CA VAL A 55 0.54 0.93 -17.74
C VAL A 55 1.37 -0.07 -16.95
N ASN A 56 1.65 0.24 -15.68
CA ASN A 56 2.42 -0.61 -14.78
C ASN A 56 1.57 -1.48 -13.84
N ASN A 57 0.24 -1.45 -14.01
CA ASN A 57 -0.72 -2.18 -13.17
C ASN A 57 -0.60 -1.87 -11.66
N LEU A 58 -0.39 -0.59 -11.34
CA LEU A 58 -0.32 -0.08 -9.97
C LEU A 58 -1.66 0.55 -9.58
N GLU A 59 -2.08 0.31 -8.35
CA GLU A 59 -3.33 0.85 -7.79
C GLU A 59 -3.02 1.60 -6.50
N SER A 60 -3.27 2.90 -6.45
CA SER A 60 -2.93 3.75 -5.30
C SER A 60 -3.30 3.13 -3.94
N GLY A 61 -2.31 2.96 -3.07
CA GLY A 61 -2.50 2.41 -1.72
C GLY A 61 -2.65 0.90 -1.66
N ARG A 62 -2.50 0.18 -2.77
CA ARG A 62 -2.50 -1.28 -2.78
C ARG A 62 -1.16 -1.80 -2.28
N CYS A 63 -1.20 -2.71 -1.31
CA CYS A 63 -0.03 -3.38 -0.78
C CYS A 63 0.33 -4.58 -1.65
N HIS A 64 1.62 -4.90 -1.70
CA HIS A 64 2.09 -6.12 -2.35
C HIS A 64 1.98 -7.28 -1.37
N CYS A 65 1.19 -8.30 -1.71
CA CYS A 65 0.92 -9.40 -0.79
C CYS A 65 1.84 -10.60 -1.06
N LYS A 66 2.15 -11.34 0.01
CA LYS A 66 2.70 -12.69 -0.08
C LYS A 66 1.77 -13.58 -0.90
N ALA A 67 2.31 -14.65 -1.46
CA ALA A 67 1.65 -15.37 -2.56
C ALA A 67 0.26 -15.90 -2.22
N ASN A 68 -0.01 -16.32 -0.97
CA ASN A 68 -1.29 -16.90 -0.55
C ASN A 68 -2.17 -15.93 0.24
N VAL A 69 -1.80 -14.65 0.25
CA VAL A 69 -2.50 -13.56 0.93
C VAL A 69 -3.18 -12.65 -0.11
N ASP A 70 -4.29 -12.05 0.26
CA ASP A 70 -5.09 -11.14 -0.55
C ASP A 70 -5.66 -10.00 0.30
N GLY A 71 -6.37 -9.07 -0.33
CA GLY A 71 -6.90 -7.85 0.27
C GLY A 71 -5.98 -6.66 -0.04
N ARG A 72 -6.57 -5.47 -0.11
CA ARG A 72 -5.81 -4.23 -0.39
C ARG A 72 -4.67 -4.00 0.62
N ARG A 73 -4.87 -4.49 1.86
CA ARG A 73 -3.95 -4.40 2.99
C ARG A 73 -3.14 -5.68 3.23
N CYS A 74 -3.33 -6.73 2.43
CA CYS A 74 -2.75 -8.06 2.65
C CYS A 74 -3.07 -8.66 4.03
N ASP A 75 -4.33 -8.53 4.45
CA ASP A 75 -4.82 -8.83 5.80
C ASP A 75 -5.65 -10.12 5.88
N ARG A 76 -5.76 -10.87 4.77
CA ARG A 76 -6.53 -12.11 4.71
C ARG A 76 -5.92 -13.13 3.76
N CYS A 77 -6.18 -14.42 4.01
CA CYS A 77 -5.81 -15.47 3.09
C CYS A 77 -6.66 -15.42 1.81
N LYS A 78 -6.06 -15.87 0.70
CA LYS A 78 -6.79 -16.17 -0.53
C LYS A 78 -7.84 -17.26 -0.28
N ASN A 79 -8.86 -17.30 -1.13
CA ASN A 79 -9.85 -18.37 -1.11
C ASN A 79 -9.15 -19.73 -1.27
N GLY A 80 -9.44 -20.65 -0.35
CA GLY A 80 -8.83 -21.98 -0.32
C GLY A 80 -7.56 -22.09 0.53
N TYR A 81 -7.07 -20.99 1.11
CA TYR A 81 -5.93 -20.97 2.02
C TYR A 81 -6.36 -20.61 3.45
N TRP A 82 -5.55 -20.99 4.44
CA TRP A 82 -5.81 -20.76 5.87
C TRP A 82 -4.50 -20.50 6.63
N ASN A 83 -4.59 -20.40 7.96
CA ASN A 83 -3.46 -20.19 8.87
C ASN A 83 -2.59 -18.96 8.53
N PHE A 84 -3.14 -17.76 8.72
CA PHE A 84 -2.41 -16.52 8.43
C PHE A 84 -1.27 -16.29 9.44
N ASP A 85 -0.03 -16.51 9.01
CA ASP A 85 1.19 -16.38 9.81
C ASP A 85 2.24 -15.50 9.11
N GLY A 86 2.73 -14.49 9.81
CA GLY A 86 3.78 -13.60 9.32
C GLY A 86 5.13 -14.29 9.09
N GLN A 87 5.38 -15.42 9.76
CA GLN A 87 6.60 -16.22 9.58
C GLN A 87 6.52 -17.15 8.37
N ASN A 88 5.32 -17.44 7.87
CA ASN A 88 5.16 -18.17 6.63
C ASN A 88 5.55 -17.25 5.45
N PRO A 89 6.54 -17.62 4.60
CA PRO A 89 6.94 -16.81 3.45
C PRO A 89 5.80 -16.61 2.44
N GLU A 90 4.85 -17.55 2.35
CA GLU A 90 3.66 -17.46 1.50
C GLU A 90 2.48 -16.78 2.23
N GLY A 91 2.61 -16.57 3.54
CA GLY A 91 1.64 -15.92 4.43
C GLY A 91 0.48 -16.83 4.89
N CYS A 92 -0.02 -17.70 4.01
CA CYS A 92 -1.06 -18.68 4.30
C CYS A 92 -0.73 -20.06 3.68
N GLU A 93 -1.41 -21.11 4.15
CA GLU A 93 -1.25 -22.53 3.78
C GLU A 93 -2.45 -23.09 3.04
#